data_AF-A0A7V7KF78-F1
#
_entry.id   AF-A0A7V7KF78-F1
#
_cell.length_a   1.000
_cell.length_b   1.000
_cell.length_c   1.000
_cell.angle_alpha   90.00
_cell.angle_beta   90.00
_cell.angle_gamma   90.00
#
_symmetry.space_group_name_H-M   'P 1'
#
loop_
_entity.id
_entity.type
_entity.pdbx_description
1 polymer ?
#
loop_
_entity_poly.entity_id
_entity_poly.type
_entity_poly.pdbx_seq_one_letter_code
_entity_poly.pdbx_strand_id
1 'polypeptide(L)'
;MIHASTHSRRTWWERLSERCYRASMPQLVRDMARESPHLFDELLRDLEAPLEAVFEQAVAHRLGEGGYPAFMPAETLMPVMAQRLGMTEASLFEAHADAELRATCNRCPAVGRCWRALRHGIEADECRGFCPNAEALAREQLAC
;
A
#
# COMPACT_ATOMS: atom_id res chain seq x y z
N MET A 1 -37.37 25.87 -10.33
CA MET A 1 -35.95 25.72 -10.68
C MET A 1 -35.61 24.24 -10.59
N ILE A 2 -35.38 23.58 -11.73
CA ILE A 2 -34.97 22.17 -11.78
C ILE A 2 -33.49 22.18 -12.15
N HIS A 3 -32.62 21.75 -11.23
CA HIS A 3 -31.22 21.47 -11.55
C HIS A 3 -31.18 20.23 -12.44
N ALA A 4 -30.95 20.44 -13.74
CA ALA A 4 -30.65 19.37 -14.67
C ALA A 4 -29.22 18.88 -14.40
N SER A 5 -29.13 17.75 -13.70
CA SER A 5 -27.88 17.02 -13.53
C SER A 5 -27.38 16.56 -14.90
N THR A 6 -26.37 17.24 -15.45
CA THR A 6 -25.67 16.83 -16.67
C THR A 6 -24.79 15.62 -16.39
N HIS A 7 -25.40 14.44 -16.28
CA HIS A 7 -24.68 13.19 -16.49
C HIS A 7 -24.30 13.10 -17.96
N SER A 8 -23.10 13.59 -18.31
CA SER A 8 -22.48 13.31 -19.61
C SER A 8 -22.35 11.79 -19.75
N ARG A 9 -23.16 11.20 -20.64
CA ARG A 9 -23.08 9.76 -20.95
C ARG A 9 -21.79 9.55 -21.74
N ARG A 10 -20.74 9.08 -21.06
CA ARG A 10 -19.46 8.71 -21.69
C ARG A 10 -19.71 7.95 -22.98
N THR A 11 -19.02 8.31 -24.06
CA THR A 11 -19.20 7.65 -25.35
C THR A 11 -18.76 6.19 -25.28
N TRP A 12 -19.22 5.37 -26.23
CA TRP A 12 -18.78 3.96 -26.29
C TRP A 12 -17.24 3.86 -26.46
N TRP A 13 -16.65 4.83 -27.17
CA TRP A 13 -15.20 4.90 -27.38
C TRP A 13 -14.48 5.23 -26.08
N GLU A 14 -14.93 6.22 -25.31
CA GLU A 14 -14.34 6.55 -24.00
C GLU A 14 -14.39 5.38 -23.03
N ARG A 15 -15.47 4.58 -23.05
CA ARG A 15 -15.55 3.37 -22.21
C ARG A 15 -14.56 2.31 -22.64
N LEU A 16 -14.36 2.14 -23.95
CA LEU A 16 -13.42 1.17 -24.47
C LEU A 16 -11.97 1.61 -24.22
N SER A 17 -11.63 2.88 -24.44
CA SER A 17 -10.30 3.41 -24.14
C SER A 17 -9.97 3.29 -22.65
N GLU A 18 -10.91 3.62 -21.77
CA GLU A 18 -10.76 3.44 -20.32
C GLU A 18 -10.52 1.96 -19.95
N ARG A 19 -11.27 1.04 -20.58
CA ARG A 19 -11.10 -0.39 -20.34
C ARG A 19 -9.74 -0.90 -20.82
N CYS A 20 -9.29 -0.47 -22.00
CA CYS A 20 -7.96 -0.80 -22.51
C CYS A 20 -6.86 -0.25 -21.61
N TYR A 21 -7.00 1.01 -21.17
CA TYR A 21 -6.09 1.64 -20.23
C TYR A 21 -5.97 0.80 -18.93
N ARG A 22 -7.10 0.52 -18.27
CA ARG A 22 -7.13 -0.32 -17.05
C ARG A 22 -6.55 -1.72 -17.25
N ALA A 23 -6.84 -2.35 -18.39
CA ALA A 23 -6.32 -3.67 -18.69
C ALA A 23 -4.79 -3.68 -18.91
N SER A 24 -4.22 -2.57 -19.37
CA SER A 24 -2.77 -2.44 -19.61
C SER A 24 -1.95 -2.14 -18.35
N MET A 25 -2.55 -1.56 -17.31
CA MET A 25 -1.83 -1.13 -16.10
C MET A 25 -1.03 -2.23 -15.38
N PRO A 26 -1.56 -3.45 -15.18
CA PRO A 26 -0.77 -4.53 -14.56
C PRO A 26 0.51 -4.85 -15.33
N GLN A 27 0.47 -4.77 -16.66
CA GLN A 27 1.65 -4.99 -17.50
C GLN A 27 2.64 -3.82 -17.36
N LEU A 28 2.17 -2.58 -17.39
CA LEU A 28 3.01 -1.40 -17.20
C LEU A 28 3.75 -1.43 -15.85
N VAL A 29 3.05 -1.77 -14.77
CA VAL A 29 3.66 -1.92 -13.43
C VAL A 29 4.71 -3.04 -13.43
N ARG A 30 4.44 -4.17 -14.09
CA ARG A 30 5.43 -5.26 -14.25
C ARG A 30 6.67 -4.80 -14.99
N ASP A 31 6.50 -4.11 -16.10
CA ASP A 31 7.59 -3.63 -16.95
C ASP A 31 8.42 -2.59 -16.21
N MET A 32 7.79 -1.63 -15.51
CA MET A 32 8.49 -0.67 -14.66
C MET A 32 9.32 -1.35 -13.56
N ALA A 33 8.74 -2.31 -12.83
CA ALA A 33 9.43 -3.04 -11.77
C ALA A 33 10.62 -3.87 -12.31
N ARG A 34 10.57 -4.31 -13.57
CA ARG A 34 11.63 -5.10 -14.22
C ARG A 34 12.72 -4.20 -14.81
N GLU A 35 12.32 -3.15 -15.50
CA GLU A 35 13.21 -2.32 -16.32
C GLU A 35 13.80 -1.15 -15.54
N SER A 36 13.14 -0.73 -14.46
CA SER A 36 13.57 0.36 -13.59
C SER A 36 13.29 0.04 -12.12
N PRO A 37 13.92 -1.03 -11.57
CA PRO A 37 13.65 -1.48 -10.21
C PRO A 37 13.91 -0.38 -9.17
N HIS A 38 14.94 0.45 -9.36
CA HIS A 38 15.26 1.57 -8.45
C HIS A 38 14.15 2.63 -8.38
N LEU A 39 13.54 3.01 -9.52
CA LEU A 39 12.41 3.95 -9.54
C LEU A 39 11.16 3.33 -8.92
N PHE A 40 10.96 2.03 -9.15
CA PHE A 40 9.85 1.32 -8.54
C PHE A 40 10.01 1.26 -7.02
N ASP A 41 11.22 0.98 -6.55
CA ASP A 41 11.62 1.01 -5.14
C ASP A 41 11.40 2.37 -4.47
N GLU A 42 11.81 3.45 -5.14
CA GLU A 42 11.59 4.82 -4.68
C GLU A 42 10.10 5.14 -4.58
N LEU A 43 9.31 4.77 -5.59
CA LEU A 43 7.86 4.90 -5.58
C LEU A 43 7.18 4.13 -4.44
N LEU A 44 7.71 2.96 -4.08
CA LEU A 44 7.16 2.18 -2.96
C LEU A 44 7.47 2.80 -1.59
N ARG A 45 8.61 3.47 -1.46
CA ARG A 45 9.05 4.15 -0.22
C ARG A 45 8.40 5.53 -0.05
N ASP A 46 8.15 6.24 -1.13
CA ASP A 46 7.47 7.52 -1.11
C ASP A 46 5.94 7.30 -1.05
N LEU A 47 5.40 7.32 0.17
CA LEU A 47 3.97 7.13 0.40
C LEU A 47 3.14 8.42 0.18
N GLU A 48 3.80 9.57 0.00
CA GLU A 48 3.13 10.87 -0.13
C GLU A 48 3.01 11.34 -1.58
N ALA A 49 3.92 10.91 -2.46
CA ALA A 49 3.89 11.26 -3.87
C ALA A 49 2.54 10.88 -4.51
N PRO A 50 1.84 11.79 -5.20
CA PRO A 50 0.55 11.48 -5.81
C PRO A 50 0.70 10.44 -6.93
N LEU A 51 -0.20 9.46 -6.94
CA LEU A 51 -0.30 8.45 -8.01
C LEU A 51 -1.68 8.48 -8.66
N GLU A 52 -1.72 8.13 -9.94
CA GLU A 52 -2.99 7.87 -10.62
C GLU A 52 -3.64 6.61 -10.02
N ALA A 53 -4.96 6.65 -9.79
CA ALA A 53 -5.67 5.67 -8.98
C ALA A 53 -5.65 4.24 -9.57
N VAL A 54 -5.69 4.09 -10.89
CA VAL A 54 -5.59 2.78 -11.55
C VAL A 54 -4.17 2.24 -11.45
N PHE A 55 -3.17 3.09 -11.64
CA PHE A 55 -1.77 2.71 -11.44
C PHE A 55 -1.50 2.27 -10.01
N GLU A 56 -1.92 3.07 -9.01
CA GLU A 56 -1.80 2.74 -7.59
C GLU A 56 -2.48 1.40 -7.26
N GLN A 57 -3.70 1.18 -7.78
CA GLN A 57 -4.41 -0.08 -7.60
C GLN A 57 -3.64 -1.28 -8.18
N ALA A 58 -3.00 -1.11 -9.34
CA ALA A 58 -2.21 -2.14 -9.97
C ALA A 58 -0.90 -2.43 -9.19
N VAL A 59 -0.25 -1.40 -8.63
CA VAL A 59 0.89 -1.55 -7.72
C VAL A 59 0.46 -2.33 -6.48
N ALA A 60 -0.58 -1.89 -5.79
CA ALA A 60 -1.11 -2.56 -4.60
C ALA A 60 -1.44 -4.03 -4.88
N HIS A 61 -2.08 -4.33 -6.01
CA HIS A 61 -2.40 -5.70 -6.39
C HIS A 61 -1.13 -6.55 -6.58
N ARG A 62 -0.13 -6.04 -7.32
CA ARG A 62 1.15 -6.72 -7.53
C ARG A 62 1.88 -7.03 -6.22
N LEU A 63 1.88 -6.09 -5.27
CA LEU A 63 2.48 -6.30 -3.96
C LEU A 63 1.77 -7.42 -3.18
N GLY A 64 0.43 -7.44 -3.21
CA GLY A 64 -0.37 -8.49 -2.55
C GLY A 64 -0.14 -9.89 -3.13
N GLU A 65 0.21 -10.00 -4.41
CA GLU A 65 0.57 -11.27 -5.05
C GLU A 65 2.03 -11.68 -4.82
N GLY A 66 2.81 -10.91 -4.04
CA GLY A 66 4.25 -11.13 -3.86
C GLY A 66 5.06 -10.90 -5.15
N GLY A 67 4.50 -10.14 -6.10
CA GLY A 67 5.05 -9.96 -7.44
C GLY A 67 6.34 -9.15 -7.51
N TYR A 68 6.85 -8.63 -6.39
CA TYR A 68 8.08 -7.86 -6.34
C TYR A 68 8.92 -8.24 -5.11
N PRO A 69 9.83 -9.23 -5.24
CA PRO A 69 10.58 -9.80 -4.11
C PRO A 69 11.54 -8.83 -3.41
N ALA A 70 11.93 -7.73 -4.06
CA ALA A 70 12.83 -6.73 -3.46
C ALA A 70 12.10 -5.82 -2.46
N PHE A 71 10.77 -5.79 -2.48
CA PHE A 71 10.01 -5.04 -1.49
C PHE A 71 10.07 -5.75 -0.13
N MET A 72 10.58 -5.03 0.86
CA MET A 72 10.63 -5.44 2.26
C MET A 72 9.63 -4.61 3.07
N PRO A 73 8.39 -5.10 3.26
CA PRO A 73 7.33 -4.37 3.98
C PRO A 73 7.72 -3.97 5.40
N ALA A 74 8.51 -4.79 6.08
CA ALA A 74 9.00 -4.49 7.42
C ALA A 74 9.98 -3.31 7.46
N GLU A 75 10.66 -3.01 6.35
CA GLU A 75 11.58 -1.87 6.25
C GLU A 75 10.85 -0.63 5.73
N THR A 76 9.84 -0.82 4.89
CA THR A 76 9.17 0.29 4.20
C THR A 76 7.90 0.76 4.92
N LEU A 77 7.07 -0.15 5.41
CA LEU A 77 5.74 0.15 5.94
C LEU A 77 5.69 0.19 7.47
N MET A 78 6.39 -0.72 8.15
CA MET A 78 6.34 -0.79 9.62
C MET A 78 6.75 0.53 10.30
N PRO A 79 7.82 1.25 9.88
CA PRO A 79 8.17 2.54 10.50
C PRO A 79 7.05 3.58 10.35
N VAL A 80 6.40 3.64 9.20
CA VAL A 80 5.28 4.57 8.96
C VAL A 80 4.05 4.16 9.78
N MET A 81 3.77 2.87 9.90
CA MET A 81 2.71 2.36 10.78
C MET A 81 2.96 2.74 12.23
N ALA A 82 4.21 2.60 12.70
CA ALA A 82 4.65 2.96 14.04
C ALA A 82 4.37 4.42 14.36
N GLN A 83 4.83 5.30 13.47
CA GLN A 83 4.67 6.74 13.60
C GLN A 83 3.19 7.12 13.70
N ARG A 84 2.32 6.50 12.89
CA ARG A 84 0.87 6.75 12.92
C ARG A 84 0.19 6.20 14.16
N LEU A 85 0.72 5.15 14.75
CA LEU A 85 0.26 4.61 16.04
C LEU A 85 0.81 5.39 17.24
N GLY A 86 1.64 6.41 17.02
CA GLY A 86 2.31 7.15 18.10
C GLY A 86 3.37 6.33 18.83
N MET A 87 3.85 5.24 18.23
CA MET A 87 4.92 4.42 18.78
C MET A 87 6.29 5.03 18.44
N THR A 88 7.24 4.94 19.36
CA THR A 88 8.62 5.34 19.06
C THR A 88 9.30 4.25 18.23
N GLU A 89 10.25 4.62 17.36
CA GLU A 89 11.03 3.60 16.63
C GLU A 89 11.79 2.68 17.60
N ALA A 90 12.33 3.25 18.69
CA ALA A 90 13.02 2.49 19.74
C ALA A 90 12.12 1.39 20.35
N SER A 91 10.84 1.66 20.58
CA SER A 91 9.90 0.67 21.12
C SER A 91 9.50 -0.44 20.13
N LEU A 92 9.73 -0.25 18.83
CA LEU A 92 9.46 -1.27 17.81
C LEU A 92 10.68 -2.13 17.49
N PHE A 93 11.89 -1.58 17.67
CA PHE A 93 13.15 -2.23 17.30
C PHE A 93 13.92 -2.82 18.50
N GLU A 94 13.45 -2.66 19.75
CA GLU A 94 14.02 -3.32 20.92
C GLU A 94 13.37 -4.70 21.19
N ALA A 95 14.20 -5.76 21.14
CA ALA A 95 13.96 -7.16 21.53
C ALA A 95 13.25 -8.10 20.54
N HIS A 96 13.44 -9.42 20.75
CA HIS A 96 13.04 -10.58 19.91
C HIS A 96 11.65 -10.54 19.25
N ALA A 97 10.72 -9.73 19.77
CA ALA A 97 9.44 -9.43 19.11
C ALA A 97 9.62 -8.81 17.72
N ASP A 98 10.72 -8.06 17.51
CA ASP A 98 11.09 -7.45 16.22
C ASP A 98 11.22 -8.50 15.10
N ALA A 99 11.94 -9.60 15.34
CA ALA A 99 12.19 -10.60 14.30
C ALA A 99 10.89 -11.28 13.82
N GLU A 100 9.97 -11.61 14.73
CA GLU A 100 8.69 -12.25 14.41
C GLU A 100 7.72 -11.27 13.74
N LEU A 101 7.65 -10.02 14.23
CA LEU A 101 6.85 -8.97 13.63
C LEU A 101 7.30 -8.66 12.20
N ARG A 102 8.62 -8.50 11.99
CA ARG A 102 9.23 -8.27 10.68
C ARG A 102 8.96 -9.44 9.75
N ALA A 103 9.15 -10.68 10.22
CA ALA A 103 8.90 -11.88 9.41
C ALA A 103 7.42 -12.02 9.02
N THR A 104 6.50 -11.66 9.92
CA THR A 104 5.06 -11.66 9.64
C THR A 104 4.69 -10.56 8.66
N CYS A 105 5.26 -9.35 8.80
CA CYS A 105 5.04 -8.25 7.88
C CYS A 105 5.55 -8.56 6.47
N ASN A 106 6.76 -9.12 6.35
CA ASN A 106 7.37 -9.46 5.07
C ASN A 106 6.64 -10.59 4.31
N ARG A 107 5.84 -11.41 5.01
CA ARG A 107 5.02 -12.47 4.41
C ARG A 107 3.52 -12.12 4.36
N CYS A 108 3.16 -10.87 4.67
CA CYS A 108 1.76 -10.48 4.82
C CYS A 108 1.04 -10.49 3.45
N PRO A 109 -0.01 -11.32 3.26
CA PRO A 109 -0.77 -11.35 2.00
C PRO A 109 -1.58 -10.06 1.80
N ALA A 110 -1.85 -9.31 2.86
CA ALA A 110 -2.55 -8.03 2.81
C ALA A 110 -1.62 -6.83 2.58
N VAL A 111 -0.33 -7.05 2.29
CA VAL A 111 0.65 -5.96 2.19
C VAL A 111 0.30 -4.90 1.15
N GLY A 112 -0.26 -5.31 0.01
CA GLY A 112 -0.74 -4.38 -1.01
C GLY A 112 -1.85 -3.45 -0.51
N ARG A 113 -2.76 -3.99 0.32
CA ARG A 113 -3.81 -3.22 0.99
C ARG A 113 -3.20 -2.29 2.05
N CYS A 114 -2.22 -2.77 2.81
CA CYS A 114 -1.50 -1.97 3.79
C CYS A 114 -0.80 -0.77 3.15
N TRP A 115 0.00 -1.01 2.10
CA TRP A 115 0.72 0.04 1.36
C TRP A 115 -0.25 1.12 0.86
N ARG A 116 -1.35 0.73 0.22
CA ARG A 116 -2.36 1.66 -0.29
C ARG A 116 -3.07 2.43 0.83
N ALA A 117 -3.42 1.76 1.93
CA ALA A 117 -4.05 2.41 3.08
C ALA A 117 -3.12 3.48 3.67
N LEU A 118 -1.83 3.14 3.83
CA LEU A 118 -0.86 4.10 4.31
C LEU A 118 -0.73 5.30 3.37
N ARG A 119 -0.66 5.11 2.06
CA ARG A 119 -0.63 6.21 1.09
C ARG A 119 -1.82 7.16 1.17
N HIS A 120 -3.01 6.65 1.45
CA HIS A 120 -4.22 7.47 1.60
C HIS A 120 -4.39 8.10 2.99
N GLY A 121 -3.37 8.03 3.86
CA GLY A 121 -3.47 8.62 5.19
C GLY A 121 -4.48 7.91 6.09
N ILE A 122 -4.89 6.69 5.76
CA ILE A 122 -5.82 5.94 6.57
C ILE A 122 -5.21 5.73 7.97
N GLU A 123 -6.05 5.95 8.98
CA GLU A 123 -5.71 5.76 10.39
C GLU A 123 -5.34 4.30 10.64
N ALA A 124 -4.35 4.08 11.51
CA ALA A 124 -3.86 2.75 11.82
C ALA A 124 -4.95 1.79 12.35
N ASP A 125 -6.08 2.33 12.82
CA ASP A 125 -7.28 1.60 13.24
C ASP A 125 -7.94 0.80 12.12
N GLU A 126 -7.97 1.32 10.91
CA GLU A 126 -8.50 0.56 9.78
C GLU A 126 -7.53 -0.54 9.33
N CYS A 127 -6.23 -0.34 9.55
CA CYS A 127 -5.22 -1.39 9.37
C CYS A 127 -5.41 -2.55 10.35
N ARG A 128 -5.93 -2.30 11.57
CA ARG A 128 -6.20 -3.37 12.56
C ARG A 128 -7.17 -4.43 12.02
N GLY A 129 -8.10 -4.04 11.16
CA GLY A 129 -9.09 -4.96 10.59
C GLY A 129 -8.51 -6.02 9.64
N PHE A 130 -7.24 -5.90 9.22
CA PHE A 130 -6.60 -6.86 8.32
C PHE A 130 -5.12 -7.14 8.61
N CYS A 131 -4.48 -6.37 9.49
CA CYS A 131 -3.07 -6.52 9.79
C CYS A 131 -2.87 -7.73 10.73
N PRO A 132 -2.08 -8.75 10.34
CA PRO A 132 -1.79 -9.89 11.21
C PRO A 132 -0.94 -9.49 12.44
N ASN A 133 -0.23 -8.37 12.39
CA ASN A 133 0.54 -7.83 13.52
C ASN A 133 -0.32 -6.93 14.44
N ALA A 134 -1.61 -6.72 14.17
CA ALA A 134 -2.42 -5.72 14.88
C ALA A 134 -2.44 -5.90 16.40
N GLU A 135 -2.66 -7.12 16.88
CA GLU A 135 -2.69 -7.42 18.32
C GLU A 135 -1.32 -7.28 18.98
N ALA A 136 -0.25 -7.65 18.27
CA ALA A 136 1.11 -7.51 18.77
C ALA A 136 1.51 -6.03 18.84
N LEU A 137 1.25 -5.24 17.79
CA LEU A 137 1.47 -3.78 17.78
C LEU A 137 0.66 -3.07 18.86
N ALA A 138 -0.58 -3.49 19.13
CA ALA A 138 -1.40 -2.91 20.19
C ALA A 138 -0.84 -3.16 21.60
N ARG A 139 -0.21 -4.32 21.84
CA ARG A 139 0.46 -4.60 23.11
C ARG A 139 1.68 -3.69 23.30
N GLU A 140 2.48 -3.50 22.26
CA GLU A 140 3.65 -2.62 22.30
C GLU A 140 3.24 -1.13 22.47
N GLN A 141 2.14 -0.71 21.84
CA GLN A 141 1.60 0.65 22.00
C GLN A 141 1.20 0.95 23.46
N LEU A 142 0.67 -0.03 24.19
CA LEU A 142 0.29 0.11 25.60
C LEU A 142 1.47 0.02 26.57
N ALA A 143 2.63 -0.44 26.10
CA ALA A 143 3.86 -0.54 26.88
C ALA A 143 4.71 0.75 26.85
N CYS A 144 4.39 1.68 25.93
CA CYS A 144 5.00 3.01 25.79
C CYS A 144 4.27 4.06 26.64
#